data_AF-A0A183Q5R8-F1
#
_entry.id   AF-A0A183Q5R8-F1
#
_cell.length_a   1.000
_cell.length_b   1.000
_cell.length_c   1.000
_cell.angle_alpha   90.00
_cell.angle_beta   90.00
_cell.angle_gamma   90.00
#
_symmetry.space_group_name_H-M   'P 1'
#
loop_
_entity.id
_entity.type
_entity.pdbx_description
1 polymer ?
#
loop_
_entity_poly.entity_id
_entity_poly.type
_entity_poly.pdbx_seq_one_letter_code
_entity_poly.pdbx_strand_id
1 'polypeptide(L)'
;MIQINEFVNHAEKVTMNTLERELDNCKDRLLFLMDHAQLNPSDMRINSQVFEWHTRMNEVFAESRRIAQTKREEFEISLRYKREKFIEEIESYRKQVDKFQGYGDLNEINRYLKKAQSLNSKLEIALTKIDGFNADEEALKWDTTSYPLRNEIQNILKPFLTLYEMTVEFNKKHKEWMEGSMDKVEPEKVEMDVSNYYRSLFKLEKTFDTLPAPRKIATQVRGKVEEFKEHLPLIRALFNPGLRERHWEQISEIVGFTVSNQEEGICLAKLIDMNLDPYISKFDSISEAASKENSLEKTLDKMHKEWESMELNLIPYRDSGTFILSSVDDIQVLLDDHIVKTQTMRGSP
;
A
#
# COMPACT_ATOMS: atom_id res chain seq x y z
N MET A 1 5.73 21.29 -28.94
CA MET A 1 4.75 22.21 -29.58
C MET A 1 5.01 23.66 -29.18
N ILE A 2 4.88 24.02 -27.90
CA ILE A 2 5.22 25.37 -27.39
C ILE A 2 6.67 25.75 -27.76
N GLN A 3 7.63 24.86 -27.49
CA GLN A 3 9.03 25.06 -27.85
C GLN A 3 9.29 25.20 -29.36
N ILE A 4 8.49 24.56 -30.23
CA ILE A 4 8.66 24.67 -31.69
C ILE A 4 8.13 26.02 -32.18
N ASN A 5 6.98 26.46 -31.66
CA ASN A 5 6.44 27.78 -31.98
C ASN A 5 7.33 28.91 -31.44
N GLU A 6 7.87 28.75 -30.23
CA GLU A 6 8.85 29.70 -29.67
C GLU A 6 10.13 29.73 -30.49
N PHE A 7 10.66 28.57 -30.90
CA PHE A 7 11.83 28.48 -31.76
C PHE A 7 11.60 29.12 -33.13
N VAL A 8 10.48 28.83 -33.80
CA VAL A 8 10.13 29.44 -35.10
C VAL A 8 9.99 30.97 -34.96
N ASN A 9 9.32 31.44 -33.90
CA ASN A 9 9.17 32.88 -33.63
C ASN A 9 10.51 33.57 -33.34
N HIS A 10 11.40 32.92 -32.59
CA HIS A 10 12.73 33.45 -32.30
C HIS A 10 13.62 33.46 -33.55
N ALA A 11 13.62 32.37 -34.31
CA ALA A 11 14.39 32.24 -35.54
C ALA A 11 13.99 33.30 -36.57
N GLU A 12 12.68 33.53 -36.76
CA GLU A 12 12.17 34.52 -37.70
C GLU A 12 12.41 35.96 -37.25
N LYS A 13 12.26 36.28 -35.94
CA LYS A 13 12.35 37.66 -35.45
C LYS A 13 13.74 38.10 -35.00
N VAL A 14 14.63 37.18 -34.66
CA VAL A 14 15.94 37.50 -34.09
C VAL A 14 17.05 36.97 -34.99
N THR A 15 17.01 35.67 -35.29
CA THR A 15 18.08 35.02 -36.05
C THR A 15 18.09 35.51 -37.50
N MET A 16 16.94 35.62 -38.18
CA MET A 16 16.88 36.11 -39.55
C MET A 16 17.32 37.55 -39.69
N ASN A 17 16.92 38.44 -38.77
CA ASN A 17 17.35 39.84 -38.77
C ASN A 17 18.88 39.97 -38.57
N THR A 18 19.46 39.08 -37.79
CA THR A 18 20.93 39.04 -37.62
C THR A 18 21.60 38.54 -38.89
N LEU A 19 21.08 37.45 -39.46
CA LEU A 19 21.59 36.86 -40.70
C LEU A 19 21.47 37.82 -41.89
N GLU A 20 20.42 38.63 -41.98
CA GLU A 20 20.24 39.64 -43.03
C GLU A 20 21.36 40.70 -42.97
N ARG A 21 21.68 41.20 -41.76
CA ARG A 21 22.78 42.15 -41.55
C ARG A 21 24.15 41.55 -41.88
N GLU A 22 24.34 40.26 -41.59
CA GLU A 22 25.55 39.54 -41.98
C GLU A 22 25.62 39.33 -43.49
N LEU A 23 24.48 39.04 -44.13
CA LEU A 23 24.34 38.90 -45.58
C LEU A 23 24.73 40.19 -46.31
N ASP A 24 24.32 41.35 -45.79
CA ASP A 24 24.70 42.67 -46.33
C ASP A 24 26.22 42.89 -46.24
N ASN A 25 26.85 42.55 -45.11
CA ASN A 25 28.30 42.61 -44.99
C ASN A 25 29.01 41.65 -45.95
N CYS A 26 28.45 40.46 -46.16
CA CYS A 26 28.95 39.48 -47.12
C CYS A 26 28.79 39.96 -48.57
N LYS A 27 27.71 40.68 -48.89
CA LYS A 27 27.47 41.30 -50.19
C LYS A 27 28.53 42.34 -50.50
N ASP A 28 28.83 43.24 -49.56
CA ASP A 28 29.86 44.28 -49.77
C ASP A 28 31.25 43.67 -50.00
N ARG A 29 31.59 42.61 -49.25
CA ARG A 29 32.84 41.87 -49.43
C ARG A 29 32.89 41.11 -50.76
N LEU A 30 31.77 40.53 -51.18
CA LEU A 30 31.66 39.80 -52.44
C LEU A 30 31.79 40.76 -53.63
N LEU A 31 31.15 41.93 -53.57
CA LEU A 31 31.30 42.98 -54.58
C LEU A 31 32.77 43.41 -54.72
N PHE A 32 33.45 43.68 -53.61
CA PHE A 32 34.89 43.98 -53.61
C PHE A 32 35.72 42.86 -54.25
N LEU A 33 35.44 41.59 -53.91
CA LEU A 33 36.16 40.46 -54.48
C LEU A 33 35.89 40.30 -55.98
N MET A 34 34.68 40.56 -56.44
CA MET A 34 34.32 40.52 -57.86
C MET A 34 35.02 41.62 -58.69
N ASP A 35 35.31 42.77 -58.09
CA ASP A 35 36.06 43.85 -58.74
C ASP A 35 37.56 43.54 -58.89
N HIS A 36 38.11 42.64 -58.08
CA HIS A 36 39.54 42.36 -57.99
C HIS A 36 39.96 40.91 -58.33
N ALA A 37 39.02 39.97 -58.45
CA ALA A 37 39.30 38.56 -58.73
C ALA A 37 38.18 37.90 -59.56
N GLN A 38 38.56 36.98 -60.46
CA GLN A 38 37.59 36.14 -61.16
C GLN A 38 37.17 34.96 -60.26
N LEU A 39 35.90 34.95 -59.86
CA LEU A 39 35.33 33.84 -59.09
C LEU A 39 35.08 32.65 -60.01
N ASN A 40 35.44 31.45 -59.53
CA ASN A 40 35.11 30.23 -60.27
C ASN A 40 33.58 29.96 -60.19
N PRO A 41 33.02 29.19 -61.13
CA PRO A 41 31.58 28.90 -61.16
C PRO A 41 31.04 28.19 -59.91
N SER A 42 31.87 27.44 -59.19
CA SER A 42 31.47 26.73 -57.96
C SER A 42 31.24 27.72 -56.81
N ASP A 43 32.15 28.69 -56.64
CA ASP A 43 32.08 29.72 -55.60
C ASP A 43 30.94 30.69 -55.89
N MET A 44 30.72 31.06 -57.14
CA MET A 44 29.55 31.85 -57.56
C MET A 44 28.23 31.14 -57.19
N ARG A 45 28.16 29.81 -57.39
CA ARG A 45 26.98 29.03 -57.03
C ARG A 45 26.73 29.01 -55.52
N ILE A 46 27.78 28.81 -54.72
CA ILE A 46 27.66 28.80 -53.25
C ILE A 46 27.22 30.17 -52.74
N ASN A 47 27.83 31.24 -53.24
CA ASN A 47 27.43 32.61 -52.88
C ASN A 47 25.97 32.88 -53.27
N SER A 48 25.56 32.54 -54.51
CA SER A 48 24.16 32.66 -54.95
C SER A 48 23.20 31.91 -54.04
N GLN A 49 23.54 30.67 -53.67
CA GLN A 49 22.73 29.87 -52.76
C GLN A 49 22.55 30.56 -51.42
N VAL A 50 23.60 31.12 -50.81
CA VAL A 50 23.53 31.81 -49.51
C VAL A 50 22.52 32.97 -49.56
N PHE A 51 22.51 33.77 -50.62
CA PHE A 51 21.53 34.84 -50.80
C PHE A 51 20.10 34.31 -51.05
N GLU A 52 19.95 33.23 -51.82
CA GLU A 52 18.66 32.59 -52.08
C GLU A 52 18.06 31.92 -50.83
N TRP A 53 18.88 31.36 -49.93
CA TRP A 53 18.42 30.72 -48.70
C TRP A 53 17.65 31.69 -47.80
N HIS A 54 18.11 32.95 -47.72
CA HIS A 54 17.41 33.99 -46.96
C HIS A 54 16.00 34.22 -47.50
N THR A 55 15.84 34.26 -48.82
CA THR A 55 14.53 34.45 -49.48
C THR A 55 13.62 33.24 -49.31
N ARG A 56 14.17 32.02 -49.42
CA ARG A 56 13.45 30.75 -49.25
C ARG A 56 12.98 30.51 -47.82
N MET A 57 13.66 31.08 -46.82
CA MET A 57 13.34 30.83 -45.42
C MET A 57 11.92 31.29 -45.03
N ASN A 58 11.39 32.33 -45.66
CA ASN A 58 10.02 32.79 -45.44
C ASN A 58 8.98 31.70 -45.80
N GLU A 59 9.18 31.00 -46.91
CA GLU A 59 8.35 29.86 -47.31
C GLU A 59 8.51 28.69 -46.34
N VAL A 60 9.74 28.42 -45.88
CA VAL A 60 10.02 27.37 -44.89
C VAL A 60 9.33 27.64 -43.55
N PHE A 61 9.32 28.89 -43.06
CA PHE A 61 8.59 29.26 -41.85
C PHE A 61 7.09 29.16 -42.04
N ALA A 62 6.57 29.59 -43.19
CA ALA A 62 5.15 29.46 -43.52
C ALA A 62 4.72 27.99 -43.54
N GLU A 63 5.49 27.11 -44.19
CA GLU A 63 5.20 25.68 -44.22
C GLU A 63 5.35 25.02 -42.85
N SER A 64 6.38 25.39 -42.07
CA SER A 64 6.57 24.89 -40.70
C SER A 64 5.39 25.26 -39.79
N ARG A 65 4.87 26.51 -39.91
CA ARG A 65 3.65 26.94 -39.20
C ARG A 65 2.43 26.15 -39.65
N ARG A 66 2.28 25.92 -40.95
CA ARG A 66 1.17 25.13 -41.52
C ARG A 66 1.18 23.70 -41.00
N ILE A 67 2.33 23.06 -40.97
CA ILE A 67 2.51 21.71 -40.41
C ILE A 67 2.19 21.70 -38.91
N ALA A 68 2.72 22.67 -38.14
CA ALA A 68 2.45 22.76 -36.71
C ALA A 68 0.96 22.97 -36.41
N GLN A 69 0.28 23.80 -37.20
CA GLN A 69 -1.16 24.04 -37.09
C GLN A 69 -1.96 22.78 -37.44
N THR A 70 -1.63 22.10 -38.54
CA THR A 70 -2.31 20.85 -38.94
C THR A 70 -2.15 19.78 -37.86
N LYS A 71 -0.94 19.61 -37.32
CA LYS A 71 -0.67 18.66 -36.23
C LYS A 71 -1.40 19.02 -34.94
N ARG A 72 -1.56 20.32 -34.66
CA ARG A 72 -2.37 20.81 -33.55
C ARG A 72 -3.82 20.40 -33.71
N GLU A 73 -4.41 20.67 -34.87
CA GLU A 73 -5.81 20.33 -35.18
C GLU A 73 -6.07 18.82 -35.10
N GLU A 74 -5.17 18.01 -35.68
CA GLU A 74 -5.22 16.54 -35.57
C GLU A 74 -5.19 16.07 -34.11
N PHE A 75 -4.33 16.68 -33.28
CA PHE A 75 -4.22 16.35 -31.86
C PHE A 75 -5.46 16.79 -31.08
N GLU A 76 -5.98 17.98 -31.34
CA GLU A 76 -7.20 18.49 -30.69
C GLU A 76 -8.43 17.62 -31.01
N ILE A 77 -8.58 17.17 -32.26
CA ILE A 77 -9.64 16.23 -32.67
C ILE A 77 -9.45 14.88 -31.97
N SER A 78 -8.23 14.35 -31.96
CA SER A 78 -7.90 13.09 -31.29
C SER A 78 -8.16 13.13 -29.78
N LEU A 79 -7.82 14.24 -29.12
CA LEU A 79 -8.04 14.43 -27.69
C LEU A 79 -9.54 14.48 -27.37
N ARG A 80 -10.34 15.23 -28.14
CA ARG A 80 -11.81 15.26 -27.99
C ARG A 80 -12.41 13.88 -28.14
N TYR A 81 -12.02 13.14 -29.17
CA TYR A 81 -12.49 11.77 -29.40
C TYR A 81 -12.13 10.82 -28.25
N LYS A 82 -10.88 10.87 -27.76
CA LYS A 82 -10.45 10.06 -26.60
C LYS A 82 -11.24 10.38 -25.34
N ARG A 83 -11.54 11.66 -25.09
CA ARG A 83 -12.35 12.09 -23.95
C ARG A 83 -13.78 11.58 -24.04
N GLU A 84 -14.42 11.69 -25.20
CA GLU A 84 -15.77 11.16 -25.42
C GLU A 84 -15.82 9.65 -25.17
N LYS A 85 -14.85 8.91 -25.72
CA LYS A 85 -14.73 7.47 -25.46
C LYS A 85 -14.47 7.14 -24.00
N PHE A 86 -13.73 7.97 -23.30
CA PHE A 86 -13.48 7.79 -21.87
C PHE A 86 -14.72 8.07 -21.02
N ILE A 87 -15.57 9.01 -21.40
CA ILE A 87 -16.87 9.23 -20.75
C ILE A 87 -17.76 8.00 -20.91
N GLU A 88 -17.86 7.43 -22.12
CA GLU A 88 -18.56 6.16 -22.35
C GLU A 88 -17.99 5.01 -21.50
N GLU A 89 -16.66 4.96 -21.33
CA GLU A 89 -15.96 3.98 -20.47
C GLU A 89 -16.38 4.14 -18.99
N ILE A 90 -16.43 5.36 -18.48
CA ILE A 90 -16.86 5.66 -17.10
C ILE A 90 -18.35 5.32 -16.90
N GLU A 91 -19.22 5.62 -17.87
CA GLU A 91 -20.63 5.22 -17.81
C GLU A 91 -20.81 3.70 -17.76
N SER A 92 -19.96 2.97 -18.49
CA SER A 92 -19.90 1.51 -18.41
C SER A 92 -19.48 1.03 -17.01
N TYR A 93 -18.56 1.74 -16.35
CA TYR A 93 -18.18 1.47 -14.95
C TYR A 93 -19.33 1.71 -13.98
N ARG A 94 -20.14 2.77 -14.20
CA ARG A 94 -21.34 2.99 -13.39
C ARG A 94 -22.31 1.81 -13.49
N LYS A 95 -22.63 1.38 -14.71
CA LYS A 95 -23.49 0.20 -14.94
C LYS A 95 -22.93 -1.08 -14.31
N GLN A 96 -21.60 -1.22 -14.21
CA GLN A 96 -20.97 -2.35 -13.52
C GLN A 96 -21.12 -2.25 -12.00
N VAL A 97 -20.94 -1.07 -11.41
CA VAL A 97 -21.15 -0.84 -9.97
C VAL A 97 -22.59 -1.09 -9.56
N ASP A 98 -23.56 -0.64 -10.35
CA ASP A 98 -24.99 -0.83 -10.02
C ASP A 98 -25.38 -2.31 -9.95
N LYS A 99 -24.72 -3.19 -10.71
CA LYS A 99 -24.95 -4.64 -10.64
C LYS A 99 -24.60 -5.26 -9.28
N PHE A 100 -23.70 -4.65 -8.50
CA PHE A 100 -23.34 -5.18 -7.18
C PHE A 100 -24.49 -5.06 -6.18
N GLN A 101 -25.46 -4.18 -6.41
CA GLN A 101 -26.65 -4.06 -5.56
C GLN A 101 -27.50 -5.35 -5.56
N GLY A 102 -27.40 -6.17 -6.61
CA GLY A 102 -28.11 -7.44 -6.75
C GLY A 102 -27.31 -8.68 -6.32
N TYR A 103 -26.07 -8.53 -5.89
CA TYR A 103 -25.23 -9.65 -5.45
C TYR A 103 -25.52 -9.97 -3.97
N GLY A 104 -26.10 -11.14 -3.72
CA GLY A 104 -26.54 -11.56 -2.39
C GLY A 104 -26.21 -13.01 -2.03
N ASP A 105 -25.47 -13.73 -2.87
CA ASP A 105 -25.07 -15.12 -2.61
C ASP A 105 -23.66 -15.19 -2.00
N LEU A 106 -23.57 -15.71 -0.78
CA LEU A 106 -22.30 -15.91 -0.08
C LEU A 106 -21.37 -16.91 -0.78
N ASN A 107 -21.91 -17.88 -1.52
CA ASN A 107 -21.07 -18.88 -2.21
C ASN A 107 -20.27 -18.27 -3.35
N GLU A 108 -20.78 -17.19 -3.95
CA GLU A 108 -20.16 -16.47 -5.06
C GLU A 108 -19.27 -15.30 -4.57
N ILE A 109 -19.02 -15.17 -3.27
CA ILE A 109 -18.30 -14.03 -2.66
C ILE A 109 -16.92 -13.80 -3.31
N ASN A 110 -16.18 -14.88 -3.62
CA ASN A 110 -14.88 -14.80 -4.28
C ASN A 110 -14.97 -14.24 -5.70
N ARG A 111 -16.06 -14.56 -6.41
CA ARG A 111 -16.32 -14.01 -7.75
C ARG A 111 -16.70 -12.54 -7.67
N TYR A 112 -17.51 -12.16 -6.68
CA TYR A 112 -17.88 -10.75 -6.44
C TYR A 112 -16.67 -9.92 -6.07
N LEU A 113 -15.80 -10.43 -5.20
CA LEU A 113 -14.54 -9.81 -4.84
C LEU A 113 -13.65 -9.55 -6.07
N LYS A 114 -13.42 -10.57 -6.91
CA LYS A 114 -12.62 -10.42 -8.15
C LYS A 114 -13.19 -9.36 -9.09
N LYS A 115 -14.52 -9.30 -9.23
CA LYS A 115 -15.18 -8.26 -10.03
C LYS A 115 -14.99 -6.87 -9.44
N ALA A 116 -15.14 -6.73 -8.12
CA ALA A 116 -14.98 -5.46 -7.41
C ALA A 116 -13.54 -4.96 -7.50
N GLN A 117 -12.55 -5.84 -7.28
CA GLN A 117 -11.13 -5.52 -7.41
C GLN A 117 -10.76 -5.13 -8.84
N SER A 118 -11.23 -5.87 -9.84
CA SER A 118 -11.00 -5.52 -11.25
C SER A 118 -11.56 -4.14 -11.60
N LEU A 119 -12.75 -3.80 -11.10
CA LEU A 119 -13.35 -2.49 -11.32
C LEU A 119 -12.60 -1.38 -10.58
N ASN A 120 -12.16 -1.65 -9.35
CA ASN A 120 -11.32 -0.72 -8.58
C ASN A 120 -9.99 -0.44 -9.31
N SER A 121 -9.30 -1.46 -9.83
CA SER A 121 -8.09 -1.27 -10.64
C SER A 121 -8.35 -0.45 -11.90
N LYS A 122 -9.50 -0.63 -12.56
CA LYS A 122 -9.89 0.21 -13.71
C LYS A 122 -10.14 1.66 -13.31
N LEU A 123 -10.72 1.91 -12.13
CA LEU A 123 -10.95 3.26 -11.60
C LEU A 123 -9.65 3.96 -11.19
N GLU A 124 -8.64 3.21 -10.74
CA GLU A 124 -7.30 3.74 -10.48
C GLU A 124 -6.58 4.10 -11.79
N ILE A 125 -6.63 3.22 -12.80
CA ILE A 125 -6.10 3.54 -14.15
C ILE A 125 -6.83 4.75 -14.74
N ALA A 126 -8.15 4.86 -14.52
CA ALA A 126 -8.94 6.00 -14.96
C ALA A 126 -8.47 7.31 -14.32
N LEU A 127 -8.00 7.29 -13.07
CA LEU A 127 -7.44 8.47 -12.42
C LEU A 127 -6.17 8.94 -13.13
N THR A 128 -5.25 8.03 -13.43
CA THR A 128 -4.03 8.34 -14.20
C THR A 128 -4.37 8.85 -15.62
N LYS A 129 -5.41 8.30 -16.27
CA LYS A 129 -5.89 8.82 -17.56
C LYS A 129 -6.43 10.25 -17.44
N ILE A 130 -7.17 10.56 -16.37
CA ILE A 130 -7.69 11.92 -16.10
C ILE A 130 -6.53 12.91 -15.94
N ASP A 131 -5.51 12.55 -15.17
CA ASP A 131 -4.32 13.39 -14.99
C ASP A 131 -3.61 13.65 -16.33
N GLY A 132 -3.51 12.61 -17.18
CA GLY A 132 -2.98 12.75 -18.54
C GLY A 132 -3.81 13.68 -19.43
N PHE A 133 -5.14 13.55 -19.40
CA PHE A 133 -6.02 14.46 -20.16
C PHE A 133 -5.92 15.90 -19.66
N ASN A 134 -5.87 16.12 -18.36
CA ASN A 134 -5.74 17.45 -17.79
C ASN A 134 -4.40 18.10 -18.16
N ALA A 135 -3.31 17.33 -18.18
CA ALA A 135 -2.01 17.81 -18.63
C ALA A 135 -2.01 18.19 -20.13
N ASP A 136 -2.67 17.38 -20.98
CA ASP A 136 -2.84 17.67 -22.40
C ASP A 136 -3.71 18.93 -22.63
N GLU A 137 -4.76 19.11 -21.84
CA GLU A 137 -5.64 20.29 -21.87
C GLU A 137 -4.89 21.56 -21.46
N GLU A 138 -4.12 21.51 -20.38
CA GLU A 138 -3.30 22.62 -19.92
C GLU A 138 -2.23 23.01 -20.96
N ALA A 139 -1.59 22.02 -21.60
CA ALA A 139 -0.64 22.24 -22.69
C ALA A 139 -1.28 22.92 -23.92
N LEU A 140 -2.56 22.65 -24.18
CA LEU A 140 -3.36 23.30 -25.22
C LEU A 140 -3.98 24.62 -24.80
N LYS A 141 -3.85 25.01 -23.52
CA LYS A 141 -4.49 26.16 -22.87
C LYS A 141 -6.02 26.05 -22.86
N TRP A 142 -6.54 24.84 -22.69
CA TRP A 142 -7.95 24.57 -22.48
C TRP A 142 -8.27 24.55 -20.98
N ASP A 143 -9.54 24.75 -20.63
CA ASP A 143 -10.00 24.52 -19.27
C ASP A 143 -9.97 23.02 -18.94
N THR A 144 -9.53 22.68 -17.73
CA THR A 144 -9.43 21.29 -17.29
C THR A 144 -10.80 20.66 -17.08
N THR A 145 -10.95 19.43 -17.57
CA THR A 145 -12.21 18.72 -17.50
C THR A 145 -12.35 17.97 -16.17
N SER A 146 -13.46 18.19 -15.48
CA SER A 146 -13.78 17.44 -14.26
C SER A 146 -14.58 16.17 -14.57
N TYR A 147 -14.24 15.06 -13.90
CA TYR A 147 -14.89 13.76 -14.04
C TYR A 147 -15.56 13.31 -12.73
N PRO A 148 -16.62 14.00 -12.26
CA PRO A 148 -17.25 13.73 -10.96
C PRO A 148 -17.84 12.31 -10.86
N LEU A 149 -18.33 11.76 -11.98
CA LEU A 149 -18.91 10.42 -12.04
C LEU A 149 -17.91 9.33 -11.61
N ARG A 150 -16.62 9.48 -11.92
CA ARG A 150 -15.58 8.54 -11.46
C ARG A 150 -15.52 8.47 -9.93
N ASN A 151 -15.55 9.63 -9.27
CA ASN A 151 -15.49 9.70 -7.81
C ASN A 151 -16.79 9.18 -7.17
N GLU A 152 -17.94 9.43 -7.80
CA GLU A 152 -19.20 8.84 -7.36
C GLU A 152 -19.17 7.31 -7.45
N ILE A 153 -18.71 6.74 -8.57
CA ILE A 153 -18.55 5.30 -8.75
C ILE A 153 -17.60 4.72 -7.70
N GLN A 154 -16.47 5.38 -7.42
CA GLN A 154 -15.51 4.96 -6.40
C GLN A 154 -16.15 4.93 -5.00
N ASN A 155 -16.93 5.96 -4.67
CA ASN A 155 -17.61 6.06 -3.37
C ASN A 155 -18.69 4.98 -3.21
N ILE A 156 -19.42 4.66 -4.29
CA ILE A 156 -20.42 3.58 -4.28
C ILE A 156 -19.74 2.22 -4.19
N LEU A 157 -18.64 1.98 -4.92
CA LEU A 157 -17.92 0.71 -4.95
C LEU A 157 -17.24 0.37 -3.61
N LYS A 158 -16.69 1.39 -2.93
CA LYS A 158 -15.84 1.20 -1.74
C LYS A 158 -16.49 0.33 -0.65
N PRO A 159 -17.74 0.58 -0.19
CA PRO A 159 -18.41 -0.30 0.76
C PRO A 159 -18.53 -1.76 0.30
N PHE A 160 -18.82 -2.01 -0.99
CA PHE A 160 -18.93 -3.37 -1.51
C PHE A 160 -17.59 -4.09 -1.51
N LEU A 161 -16.53 -3.40 -1.94
CA LEU A 161 -15.17 -3.95 -1.92
C LEU A 161 -14.77 -4.33 -0.49
N THR A 162 -14.96 -3.43 0.47
CA THR A 162 -14.67 -3.69 1.88
C THR A 162 -15.48 -4.87 2.41
N LEU A 163 -16.77 -4.98 2.09
CA LEU A 163 -17.60 -6.11 2.51
C LEU A 163 -17.05 -7.44 1.99
N TYR A 164 -16.70 -7.52 0.70
CA TYR A 164 -16.25 -8.77 0.09
C TYR A 164 -14.85 -9.16 0.55
N GLU A 165 -13.93 -8.20 0.66
CA GLU A 165 -12.57 -8.42 1.18
C GLU A 165 -12.64 -8.93 2.62
N MET A 166 -13.39 -8.24 3.48
CA MET A 166 -13.58 -8.66 4.87
C MET A 166 -14.22 -10.04 4.98
N THR A 167 -15.21 -10.35 4.15
CA THR A 167 -15.90 -11.65 4.20
C THR A 167 -14.94 -12.78 3.82
N VAL A 168 -14.15 -12.60 2.77
CA VAL A 168 -13.16 -13.60 2.33
C VAL A 168 -12.04 -13.74 3.36
N GLU A 169 -11.53 -12.63 3.88
CA GLU A 169 -10.48 -12.62 4.90
C GLU A 169 -10.97 -13.28 6.19
N PHE A 170 -12.17 -12.94 6.68
CA PHE A 170 -12.76 -13.55 7.86
C PHE A 170 -12.98 -15.05 7.65
N ASN A 171 -13.56 -15.48 6.52
CA ASN A 171 -13.76 -16.92 6.27
C ASN A 171 -12.43 -17.70 6.27
N LYS A 172 -11.36 -17.09 5.73
CA LYS A 172 -10.02 -17.67 5.75
C LYS A 172 -9.48 -17.76 7.18
N LYS A 173 -9.48 -16.65 7.92
CA LYS A 173 -8.99 -16.60 9.32
C LYS A 173 -9.81 -17.49 10.25
N HIS A 174 -11.13 -17.49 10.10
CA HIS A 174 -12.03 -18.38 10.85
C HIS A 174 -11.64 -19.84 10.65
N LYS A 175 -11.39 -20.27 9.40
CA LYS A 175 -10.90 -21.62 9.14
C LYS A 175 -9.55 -21.89 9.81
N GLU A 176 -8.62 -20.93 9.73
CA GLU A 176 -7.32 -21.03 10.39
C GLU A 176 -7.43 -21.09 11.92
N TRP A 177 -8.37 -20.37 12.54
CA TRP A 177 -8.59 -20.40 13.99
C TRP A 177 -9.28 -21.69 14.44
N MET A 178 -10.22 -22.21 13.65
CA MET A 178 -10.97 -23.42 13.98
C MET A 178 -10.14 -24.70 13.78
N GLU A 179 -9.40 -24.79 12.67
CA GLU A 179 -8.70 -26.00 12.23
C GLU A 179 -7.17 -25.91 12.36
N GLY A 180 -6.63 -24.71 12.62
CA GLY A 180 -5.19 -24.52 12.76
C GLY A 180 -4.62 -25.06 14.06
N SER A 181 -3.30 -25.20 14.08
CA SER A 181 -2.53 -25.58 15.27
C SER A 181 -2.62 -24.51 16.35
N MET A 182 -2.85 -24.96 17.60
CA MET A 182 -3.00 -24.07 18.76
C MET A 182 -1.82 -23.12 18.96
N ASP A 183 -0.60 -23.59 18.68
CA ASP A 183 0.63 -22.80 18.89
C ASP A 183 0.73 -21.57 17.98
N LYS A 184 0.00 -21.57 16.85
CA LYS A 184 0.02 -20.46 15.87
C LYS A 184 -1.07 -19.43 16.10
N VAL A 185 -2.03 -19.71 16.98
CA VAL A 185 -3.19 -18.87 17.22
C VAL A 185 -2.93 -18.04 18.48
N GLU A 186 -2.71 -16.74 18.28
CA GLU A 186 -2.46 -15.79 19.36
C GLU A 186 -3.79 -15.23 19.90
N PRO A 187 -4.17 -15.50 21.17
CA PRO A 187 -5.49 -15.16 21.68
C PRO A 187 -5.83 -13.67 21.60
N GLU A 188 -4.91 -12.80 22.00
CA GLU A 188 -5.11 -11.34 21.99
C GLU A 188 -5.36 -10.80 20.58
N LYS A 189 -4.62 -11.32 19.60
CA LYS A 189 -4.77 -10.95 18.20
C LYS A 189 -6.10 -11.42 17.64
N VAL A 190 -6.53 -12.64 17.97
CA VAL A 190 -7.83 -13.18 17.55
C VAL A 190 -8.96 -12.32 18.11
N GLU A 191 -8.92 -11.98 19.40
CA GLU A 191 -9.93 -11.13 20.04
C GLU A 191 -10.01 -9.74 19.37
N MET A 192 -8.85 -9.12 19.12
CA MET A 192 -8.77 -7.84 18.41
C MET A 192 -9.36 -7.94 17.00
N ASP A 193 -8.97 -8.96 16.22
CA ASP A 193 -9.45 -9.17 14.86
C ASP A 193 -10.97 -9.39 14.82
N VAL A 194 -11.51 -10.25 15.68
CA VAL A 194 -12.94 -10.54 15.79
C VAL A 194 -13.74 -9.29 16.15
N SER A 195 -13.25 -8.48 17.11
CA SER A 195 -13.85 -7.20 17.48
C SER A 195 -13.87 -6.22 16.31
N ASN A 196 -12.76 -6.13 15.56
CA ASN A 196 -12.64 -5.28 14.38
C ASN A 196 -13.58 -5.72 13.24
N TYR A 197 -13.68 -7.03 12.97
CA TYR A 197 -14.62 -7.57 11.99
C TYR A 197 -16.06 -7.23 12.38
N TYR A 198 -16.44 -7.45 13.64
CA TYR A 198 -17.79 -7.16 14.11
C TYR A 198 -18.17 -5.69 13.93
N ARG A 199 -17.34 -4.76 14.41
CA ARG A 199 -17.60 -3.31 14.31
C ARG A 199 -17.71 -2.85 12.85
N SER A 200 -16.82 -3.36 12.01
CA SER A 200 -16.78 -3.00 10.60
C SER A 200 -17.97 -3.58 9.82
N LEU A 201 -18.36 -4.83 10.08
CA LEU A 201 -19.57 -5.44 9.50
C LEU A 201 -20.85 -4.75 9.96
N PHE A 202 -20.93 -4.35 11.23
CA PHE A 202 -22.05 -3.58 11.75
C PHE A 202 -22.18 -2.21 11.05
N LYS A 203 -21.06 -1.54 10.79
CA LYS A 203 -21.05 -0.29 10.01
C LYS A 203 -21.47 -0.50 8.56
N LEU A 204 -21.00 -1.59 7.93
CA LEU A 204 -21.38 -1.96 6.57
C LEU A 204 -22.87 -2.31 6.47
N GLU A 205 -23.42 -3.05 7.43
CA GLU A 205 -24.85 -3.36 7.50
C GLU A 205 -25.70 -2.10 7.51
N LYS A 206 -25.31 -1.08 8.28
CA LYS A 206 -25.95 0.25 8.27
C LYS A 206 -25.77 1.00 6.95
N THR A 207 -24.62 0.84 6.30
CA THR A 207 -24.33 1.48 5.00
C THR A 207 -25.23 0.90 3.89
N PHE A 208 -25.58 -0.38 4.00
CA PHE A 208 -26.45 -1.09 3.05
C PHE A 208 -27.92 -1.15 3.48
N ASP A 209 -28.39 -0.25 4.35
CA ASP A 209 -29.76 -0.31 4.91
C ASP A 209 -30.85 -0.38 3.81
N THR A 210 -30.63 0.34 2.70
CA THR A 210 -31.51 0.38 1.53
C THR A 210 -31.21 -0.69 0.46
N LEU A 211 -30.15 -1.47 0.62
CA LEU A 211 -29.66 -2.46 -0.34
C LEU A 211 -29.74 -3.88 0.26
N PRO A 212 -30.84 -4.63 0.02
CA PRO A 212 -31.11 -5.86 0.76
C PRO A 212 -30.11 -7.00 0.51
N ALA A 213 -29.60 -7.13 -0.72
CA ALA A 213 -28.68 -8.21 -1.08
C ALA A 213 -27.30 -8.09 -0.39
N PRO A 214 -26.55 -6.97 -0.49
CA PRO A 214 -25.29 -6.80 0.23
C PRO A 214 -25.50 -6.73 1.75
N ARG A 215 -26.62 -6.16 2.21
CA ARG A 215 -26.97 -6.16 3.64
C ARG A 215 -27.11 -7.57 4.19
N LYS A 216 -27.79 -8.47 3.46
CA LYS A 216 -27.93 -9.88 3.85
C LYS A 216 -26.57 -10.55 4.04
N ILE A 217 -25.62 -10.31 3.13
CA ILE A 217 -24.25 -10.81 3.27
C ILE A 217 -23.62 -10.26 4.55
N ALA A 218 -23.68 -8.95 4.77
CA ALA A 218 -23.12 -8.31 5.96
C ALA A 218 -23.72 -8.88 7.27
N THR A 219 -25.03 -9.03 7.34
CA THR A 219 -25.73 -9.59 8.50
C THR A 219 -25.35 -11.06 8.73
N GLN A 220 -25.27 -11.88 7.68
CA GLN A 220 -24.89 -13.29 7.80
C GLN A 220 -23.46 -13.46 8.30
N VAL A 221 -22.51 -12.70 7.74
CA VAL A 221 -21.10 -12.76 8.17
C VAL A 221 -20.97 -12.22 9.59
N ARG A 222 -21.69 -11.15 9.94
CA ARG A 222 -21.73 -10.63 11.31
C ARG A 222 -22.27 -11.67 12.30
N GLY A 223 -23.29 -12.43 11.92
CA GLY A 223 -23.82 -13.55 12.70
C GLY A 223 -22.74 -14.59 12.99
N LYS A 224 -21.99 -15.03 11.96
CA LYS A 224 -20.86 -15.95 12.14
C LYS A 224 -19.76 -15.38 13.05
N VAL A 225 -19.47 -14.09 12.95
CA VAL A 225 -18.52 -13.42 13.85
C VAL A 225 -19.03 -13.42 15.29
N GLU A 226 -20.34 -13.20 15.50
CA GLU A 226 -20.95 -13.22 16.82
C GLU A 226 -20.96 -14.64 17.42
N GLU A 227 -21.29 -15.66 16.64
CA GLU A 227 -21.18 -17.07 17.04
C GLU A 227 -19.73 -17.39 17.46
N PHE A 228 -18.75 -16.97 16.66
CA PHE A 228 -17.34 -17.20 16.98
C PHE A 228 -16.88 -16.47 18.26
N LYS A 229 -17.50 -15.33 18.62
CA LYS A 229 -17.16 -14.61 19.86
C LYS A 229 -17.44 -15.43 21.11
N GLU A 230 -18.43 -16.32 21.07
CA GLU A 230 -18.77 -17.19 22.21
C GLU A 230 -17.61 -18.13 22.56
N HIS A 231 -16.73 -18.43 21.58
CA HIS A 231 -15.55 -19.28 21.78
C HIS A 231 -14.29 -18.50 22.21
N LEU A 232 -14.31 -17.16 22.23
CA LEU A 232 -13.14 -16.35 22.63
C LEU A 232 -12.65 -16.65 24.05
N PRO A 233 -13.52 -16.84 25.07
CA PRO A 233 -13.05 -17.20 26.41
C PRO A 233 -12.30 -18.53 26.45
N LEU A 234 -12.75 -19.51 25.65
CA LEU A 234 -12.07 -20.80 25.52
C LEU A 234 -10.69 -20.65 24.86
N ILE A 235 -10.58 -19.83 23.81
CA ILE A 235 -9.30 -19.50 23.18
C ILE A 235 -8.37 -18.83 24.19
N ARG A 236 -8.86 -17.81 24.91
CA ARG A 236 -8.06 -17.09 25.93
C ARG A 236 -7.52 -18.04 26.99
N ALA A 237 -8.35 -18.96 27.46
CA ALA A 237 -7.98 -19.88 28.52
C ALA A 237 -6.97 -20.92 28.04
N LEU A 238 -7.22 -21.59 26.90
CA LEU A 238 -6.49 -22.79 26.48
C LEU A 238 -5.39 -22.57 25.43
N PHE A 239 -5.41 -21.45 24.71
CA PHE A 239 -4.38 -21.11 23.71
C PHE A 239 -3.31 -20.17 24.30
N ASN A 240 -3.25 -20.08 25.62
CA ASN A 240 -2.24 -19.28 26.31
C ASN A 240 -0.86 -19.94 26.16
N PRO A 241 0.13 -19.27 25.54
CA PRO A 241 1.48 -19.83 25.35
C PRO A 241 2.24 -20.05 26.66
N GLY A 242 1.77 -19.49 27.78
CA GLY A 242 2.31 -19.77 29.12
C GLY A 242 1.92 -21.14 29.68
N LEU A 243 0.97 -21.85 29.06
CA LEU A 243 0.56 -23.17 29.52
C LEU A 243 1.70 -24.19 29.33
N ARG A 244 1.95 -24.95 30.40
CA ARG A 244 2.96 -26.01 30.48
C ARG A 244 2.27 -27.31 30.86
N GLU A 245 2.99 -28.42 30.77
CA GLU A 245 2.46 -29.76 31.09
C GLU A 245 1.71 -29.81 32.44
N ARG A 246 2.27 -29.20 33.50
CA ARG A 246 1.62 -29.07 34.81
C ARG A 246 0.23 -28.40 34.78
N HIS A 247 0.04 -27.42 33.89
CA HIS A 247 -1.25 -26.72 33.74
C HIS A 247 -2.25 -27.59 32.99
N TRP A 248 -1.79 -28.34 31.99
CA TRP A 248 -2.62 -29.31 31.26
C TRP A 248 -3.06 -30.48 32.14
N GLU A 249 -2.23 -30.92 33.09
CA GLU A 249 -2.60 -31.90 34.11
C GLU A 249 -3.75 -31.38 35.01
N GLN A 250 -3.64 -30.14 35.50
CA GLN A 250 -4.70 -29.50 36.29
C GLN A 250 -6.00 -29.33 35.49
N ILE A 251 -5.90 -28.93 34.23
CA ILE A 251 -7.05 -28.85 33.32
C ILE A 251 -7.68 -30.24 33.19
N SER A 252 -6.88 -31.27 32.92
CA SER A 252 -7.36 -32.66 32.79
C SER A 252 -8.05 -33.18 34.04
N GLU A 253 -7.54 -32.85 35.23
CA GLU A 253 -8.16 -33.22 36.52
C GLU A 253 -9.54 -32.56 36.69
N ILE A 254 -9.69 -31.29 36.26
CA ILE A 254 -10.95 -30.56 36.34
C ILE A 254 -12.03 -31.17 35.45
N VAL A 255 -11.67 -31.59 34.23
CA VAL A 255 -12.65 -32.13 33.27
C VAL A 255 -12.87 -33.63 33.45
N GLY A 256 -11.93 -34.34 34.07
CA GLY A 256 -12.01 -35.78 34.33
C GLY A 256 -11.58 -36.66 33.16
N PHE A 257 -10.95 -36.09 32.13
CA PHE A 257 -10.30 -36.80 31.03
C PHE A 257 -9.06 -36.04 30.57
N THR A 258 -8.16 -36.71 29.84
CA THR A 258 -6.90 -36.12 29.40
C THR A 258 -7.13 -35.05 28.33
N VAL A 259 -6.68 -33.83 28.61
CA VAL A 259 -6.59 -32.72 27.66
C VAL A 259 -5.13 -32.30 27.58
N SER A 260 -4.54 -32.37 26.38
CA SER A 260 -3.12 -32.02 26.18
C SER A 260 -2.90 -31.31 24.86
N ASN A 261 -2.06 -30.27 24.87
CA ASN A 261 -1.59 -29.61 23.65
C ASN A 261 -0.64 -30.47 22.80
N GLN A 262 -0.18 -31.62 23.32
CA GLN A 262 0.67 -32.56 22.58
C GLN A 262 -0.13 -33.53 21.71
N GLU A 263 -1.46 -33.53 21.81
CA GLU A 263 -2.30 -34.39 20.98
C GLU A 263 -2.24 -33.94 19.51
N GLU A 264 -1.94 -34.89 18.62
CA GLU A 264 -1.77 -34.58 17.20
C GLU A 264 -3.07 -34.02 16.59
N GLY A 265 -2.96 -32.82 16.02
CA GLY A 265 -4.09 -32.13 15.41
C GLY A 265 -5.11 -31.60 16.41
N ILE A 266 -4.73 -31.29 17.65
CA ILE A 266 -5.59 -30.52 18.56
C ILE A 266 -5.80 -29.10 17.99
N CYS A 267 -7.07 -28.69 17.94
CA CYS A 267 -7.52 -27.41 17.38
C CYS A 267 -8.78 -26.92 18.10
N LEU A 268 -9.19 -25.68 17.85
CA LEU A 268 -10.35 -25.10 18.53
C LEU A 268 -11.63 -25.90 18.25
N ALA A 269 -11.83 -26.40 17.03
CA ALA A 269 -12.99 -27.22 16.69
C ALA A 269 -13.10 -28.46 17.59
N LYS A 270 -11.99 -29.18 17.81
CA LYS A 270 -11.96 -30.33 18.72
C LYS A 270 -12.23 -29.94 20.18
N LEU A 271 -11.70 -28.81 20.63
CA LEU A 271 -11.92 -28.32 21.99
C LEU A 271 -13.39 -27.91 22.24
N ILE A 272 -14.05 -27.39 21.20
CA ILE A 272 -15.50 -27.12 21.24
C ILE A 272 -16.29 -28.42 21.28
N ASP A 273 -15.91 -29.43 20.49
CA ASP A 273 -16.56 -30.76 20.50
C ASP A 273 -16.44 -31.47 21.86
N MET A 274 -15.40 -31.16 22.63
CA MET A 274 -15.21 -31.63 24.01
C MET A 274 -16.14 -30.94 25.03
N ASN A 275 -16.94 -29.95 24.62
CA ASN A 275 -17.93 -29.24 25.44
C ASN A 275 -17.34 -28.69 26.74
N LEU A 276 -16.22 -27.97 26.60
CA LEU A 276 -15.42 -27.43 27.70
C LEU A 276 -15.98 -26.13 28.32
N ASP A 277 -17.03 -25.55 27.72
CA ASP A 277 -17.65 -24.29 28.12
C ASP A 277 -18.03 -24.19 29.61
N PRO A 278 -18.58 -25.23 30.27
CA PRO A 278 -18.93 -25.16 31.69
C PRO A 278 -17.73 -24.97 32.63
N TYR A 279 -16.52 -25.27 32.16
CA TYR A 279 -15.30 -25.26 32.96
C TYR A 279 -14.41 -24.03 32.73
N ILE A 280 -14.78 -23.14 31.78
CA ILE A 280 -13.99 -21.96 31.38
C ILE A 280 -13.57 -21.12 32.59
N SER A 281 -14.47 -20.86 33.54
CA SER A 281 -14.16 -20.05 34.74
C SER A 281 -13.04 -20.67 35.59
N LYS A 282 -12.87 -21.99 35.58
CA LYS A 282 -11.78 -22.66 36.28
C LYS A 282 -10.49 -22.57 35.48
N PHE A 283 -10.57 -22.75 34.16
CA PHE A 283 -9.40 -22.61 33.27
C PHE A 283 -8.85 -21.19 33.27
N ASP A 284 -9.68 -20.16 33.43
CA ASP A 284 -9.24 -18.77 33.54
C ASP A 284 -8.22 -18.59 34.67
N SER A 285 -8.45 -19.19 35.85
CA SER A 285 -7.52 -19.09 36.97
C SER A 285 -6.18 -19.76 36.69
N ILE A 286 -6.20 -20.93 36.04
CA ILE A 286 -4.98 -21.66 35.63
C ILE A 286 -4.24 -20.87 34.55
N SER A 287 -4.97 -20.36 33.57
CA SER A 287 -4.41 -19.57 32.48
C SER A 287 -3.80 -18.25 32.99
N GLU A 288 -4.45 -17.58 33.94
CA GLU A 288 -3.91 -16.36 34.56
C GLU A 288 -2.61 -16.65 35.31
N ALA A 289 -2.55 -17.75 36.08
CA ALA A 289 -1.33 -18.20 36.72
C ALA A 289 -0.22 -18.50 35.70
N ALA A 290 -0.54 -19.23 34.63
CA ALA A 290 0.38 -19.54 33.55
C ALA A 290 0.92 -18.30 32.84
N SER A 291 0.08 -17.27 32.62
CA SER A 291 0.50 -15.98 32.06
C SER A 291 1.48 -15.25 32.98
N LYS A 292 1.21 -15.25 34.30
CA LYS A 292 2.13 -14.66 35.29
C LYS A 292 3.47 -15.40 35.29
N GLU A 293 3.45 -16.73 35.34
CA GLU A 293 4.67 -17.55 35.28
C GLU A 293 5.48 -17.29 34.01
N ASN A 294 4.84 -17.24 32.84
CA ASN A 294 5.50 -16.93 31.57
C ASN A 294 6.11 -15.51 31.56
N SER A 295 5.45 -14.53 32.18
CA SER A 295 5.99 -13.18 32.31
C SER A 295 7.25 -13.13 33.20
N LEU A 296 7.25 -13.92 34.27
CA LEU A 296 8.41 -14.06 35.16
C LEU A 296 9.57 -14.75 34.43
N GLU A 297 9.29 -15.84 33.71
CA GLU A 297 10.27 -16.58 32.91
C GLU A 297 10.91 -15.69 31.84
N LYS A 298 10.12 -14.94 31.07
CA LYS A 298 10.65 -13.96 30.10
C LYS A 298 11.54 -12.91 30.75
N THR A 299 11.21 -12.47 31.96
CA THR A 299 12.03 -11.49 32.67
C THR A 299 13.33 -12.12 33.15
N LEU A 300 13.31 -13.36 33.64
CA LEU A 300 14.52 -14.10 34.01
C LEU A 300 15.42 -14.37 32.80
N ASP A 301 14.86 -14.77 31.67
CA ASP A 301 15.61 -14.97 30.42
C ASP A 301 16.27 -13.68 29.94
N LYS A 302 15.57 -12.55 30.05
CA LYS A 302 16.12 -11.24 29.73
C LYS A 302 17.28 -10.91 30.67
N MET A 303 17.12 -11.13 31.97
CA MET A 303 18.18 -10.91 32.96
C MET A 303 19.41 -11.77 32.64
N HIS A 304 19.22 -13.03 32.28
CA HIS A 304 20.30 -13.95 31.89
C HIS A 304 21.06 -13.42 30.66
N LYS A 305 20.34 -13.01 29.60
CA LYS A 305 20.95 -12.47 28.37
C LYS A 305 21.71 -11.17 28.60
N GLU A 306 21.23 -10.31 29.49
CA GLU A 306 21.95 -9.09 29.85
C GLU A 306 23.31 -9.43 30.50
N TRP A 307 23.36 -10.46 31.34
CA TRP A 307 24.60 -10.96 31.94
C TRP A 307 25.57 -11.63 30.95
N GLU A 308 25.07 -12.29 29.89
CA GLU A 308 25.93 -12.92 28.87
C GLU A 308 26.87 -11.93 28.17
N SER A 309 26.43 -10.67 28.04
CA SER A 309 27.21 -9.61 27.38
C SER A 309 28.18 -8.86 28.30
N MET A 310 28.20 -9.19 29.60
CA MET A 310 29.00 -8.47 30.59
C MET A 310 30.42 -9.00 30.64
N GLU A 311 31.40 -8.12 30.46
CA GLU A 311 32.83 -8.44 30.51
C GLU A 311 33.56 -7.56 31.52
N LEU A 312 34.50 -8.17 32.26
CA LEU A 312 35.36 -7.44 33.19
C LEU A 312 36.56 -6.85 32.43
N ASN A 313 36.58 -5.52 32.31
CA ASN A 313 37.64 -4.80 31.59
C ASN A 313 38.90 -4.68 32.44
N LEU A 314 39.97 -5.35 32.00
CA LEU A 314 41.29 -5.29 32.63
C LEU A 314 42.21 -4.34 31.87
N ILE A 315 42.76 -3.33 32.55
CA ILE A 315 43.75 -2.40 31.98
C ILE A 315 45.15 -2.66 32.56
N PRO A 316 46.23 -2.49 31.78
CA PRO A 316 47.59 -2.62 32.29
C PRO A 316 47.86 -1.63 33.42
N TYR A 317 48.49 -2.10 34.50
CA TYR A 317 48.88 -1.26 35.62
C TYR A 317 50.31 -0.78 35.48
N ARG A 318 50.49 0.44 34.95
CA ARG A 318 51.83 1.03 34.76
C ARG A 318 52.75 0.06 33.98
N ASP A 319 54.02 -0.04 34.36
CA ASP A 319 55.02 -0.94 33.75
C ASP A 319 55.24 -2.25 34.54
N SER A 320 54.32 -2.64 35.43
CA SER A 320 54.52 -3.80 36.32
C SER A 320 54.32 -5.16 35.65
N GLY A 321 53.80 -5.19 34.41
CA GLY A 321 53.39 -6.41 33.72
C GLY A 321 52.12 -7.06 34.29
N THR A 322 51.39 -6.37 35.18
CA THR A 322 50.13 -6.84 35.77
C THR A 322 48.95 -5.99 35.29
N PHE A 323 47.73 -6.52 35.38
CA PHE A 323 46.50 -5.82 35.00
C PHE A 323 45.67 -5.48 36.24
N ILE A 324 44.97 -4.35 36.20
CA ILE A 324 43.96 -3.96 37.20
C ILE A 324 42.58 -3.92 36.57
N LEU A 325 41.56 -4.19 37.38
CA LEU A 325 40.17 -4.05 36.97
C LEU A 325 39.83 -2.56 36.81
N SER A 326 39.28 -2.21 35.66
CA SER A 326 38.78 -0.88 35.34
C SER A 326 37.26 -0.87 35.29
N SER A 327 36.66 0.26 35.66
CA SER A 327 35.24 0.61 35.48
C SER A 327 34.25 -0.53 35.68
N VAL A 328 33.79 -0.73 36.92
CA VAL A 328 32.77 -1.74 37.29
C VAL A 328 31.38 -1.15 37.54
N ASP A 329 31.22 0.17 37.35
CA ASP A 329 29.99 0.89 37.70
C ASP A 329 28.77 0.31 36.99
N ASP A 330 28.87 0.00 35.70
CA ASP A 330 27.77 -0.59 34.92
C ASP A 330 27.38 -2.00 35.42
N ILE A 331 28.38 -2.80 35.83
CA ILE A 331 28.17 -4.14 36.39
C ILE A 331 27.48 -4.04 37.75
N GLN A 332 27.87 -3.07 38.59
CA GLN A 332 27.25 -2.84 39.89
C GLN A 332 25.81 -2.36 39.74
N VAL A 333 25.54 -1.42 38.82
CA VAL A 333 24.19 -0.94 38.54
C VAL A 333 23.29 -2.08 38.05
N LEU A 334 23.76 -2.92 37.13
CA LEU A 334 23.00 -4.07 36.64
C LEU A 334 22.74 -5.09 37.75
N LEU A 335 23.73 -5.36 38.60
CA LEU A 335 23.60 -6.26 39.75
C LEU A 335 22.52 -5.77 40.71
N ASP A 336 22.58 -4.50 41.11
CA ASP A 336 21.63 -3.91 42.06
C ASP A 336 20.20 -3.92 41.50
N ASP A 337 20.02 -3.55 40.23
CA ASP A 337 18.72 -3.63 39.54
C ASP A 337 18.19 -5.07 39.48
N HIS A 338 19.04 -6.05 39.17
CA HIS A 338 18.65 -7.46 39.10
C HIS A 338 18.35 -8.07 40.47
N ILE A 339 18.98 -7.60 41.55
CA ILE A 339 18.61 -7.96 42.92
C ILE A 339 17.19 -7.46 43.23
N VAL A 340 16.87 -6.19 42.94
CA VAL A 340 15.54 -5.62 43.18
C VAL A 340 14.46 -6.35 42.36
N LYS A 341 14.73 -6.62 41.07
CA LYS A 341 13.83 -7.39 40.21
C LYS A 341 13.58 -8.79 40.78
N THR A 342 14.63 -9.51 41.18
CA THR A 342 14.51 -10.87 41.76
C THR A 342 13.70 -10.87 43.06
N GLN A 343 13.92 -9.89 43.94
CA GLN A 343 13.14 -9.74 45.16
C GLN A 343 11.66 -9.50 44.87
N THR A 344 11.36 -8.67 43.86
CA THR A 344 9.99 -8.40 43.42
C THR A 344 9.33 -9.66 42.86
N MET A 345 10.02 -10.43 42.02
CA MET A 345 9.52 -11.70 41.48
C MET A 345 9.21 -12.72 42.58
N ARG A 346 10.08 -12.84 43.58
CA ARG A 346 9.87 -13.76 44.73
C ARG A 346 8.69 -13.34 45.60
N GLY A 347 8.34 -12.06 45.61
CA GLY A 347 7.17 -11.54 46.31
C GLY A 347 5.86 -11.67 45.53
N SER A 348 5.91 -12.09 44.26
CA SER A 348 4.71 -12.37 43.47
C SER A 348 4.06 -13.67 43.97
N PRO A 349 2.77 -13.67 44.32
CA PRO A 349 2.03 -14.86 44.72
C PRO A 349 1.76 -15.82 43.57
#